data_AF-A0A6A8AKM1-F1
#
_entry.id   AF-A0A6A8AKM1-F1
#
_cell.length_a   1.000
_cell.length_b   1.000
_cell.length_c   1.000
_cell.angle_alpha   90.00
_cell.angle_beta   90.00
_cell.angle_gamma   90.00
#
_symmetry.space_group_name_H-M   'P 1'
#
loop_
_entity.id
_entity.type
_entity.pdbx_description
1 polymer ?
#
loop_
_entity_poly.entity_id
_entity_poly.type
_entity_poly.pdbx_seq_one_letter_code
_entity_poly.pdbx_strand_id
1 'polypeptide(L)' 'MRWRVYFLLLDRHFNIGDEIETMKYRGEIIDVTLRKTRLKTDDGTIVVLPNGKIDSSGWVLHEKKTERE' A
#
# COMPACT_ATOMS: atom_id res chain seq x y z
N MET A 1 2.24 -8.88 -32.60
CA MET A 1 1.56 -8.99 -31.29
C MET A 1 2.52 -9.62 -30.28
N ARG A 2 3.31 -8.81 -29.55
CA ARG A 2 4.31 -9.33 -28.59
C ARG A 2 3.70 -9.28 -27.20
N TRP A 3 3.43 -10.45 -26.63
CA TRP A 3 2.91 -10.64 -25.29
C TRP A 3 3.86 -9.98 -24.28
N ARG A 4 3.43 -8.88 -23.65
CA ARG A 4 4.16 -8.21 -22.54
C ARG A 4 3.36 -8.15 -21.24
N VAL A 5 2.21 -8.79 -21.17
CA VAL A 5 1.27 -8.57 -20.05
C VAL A 5 1.45 -9.54 -18.88
N TYR A 6 2.29 -10.58 -19.02
CA TYR A 6 2.44 -11.60 -17.97
C TYR A 6 3.40 -11.22 -16.83
N PHE A 7 4.24 -10.19 -16.99
CA PHE A 7 5.18 -9.75 -15.94
C PHE A 7 4.63 -8.68 -15.00
N LEU A 8 3.44 -8.13 -15.26
CA LEU A 8 2.81 -7.09 -14.41
C LEU A 8 2.20 -7.66 -13.13
N LEU A 9 2.11 -8.98 -12.97
CA LEU A 9 1.52 -9.64 -11.79
C LEU A 9 2.55 -9.93 -10.68
N LEU A 10 3.82 -9.54 -10.90
CA LEU A 10 4.91 -9.64 -9.93
C LEU A 10 5.38 -8.26 -9.44
N ASP A 11 4.61 -7.21 -9.71
CA ASP A 11 4.85 -5.92 -9.06
C ASP A 11 4.75 -6.15 -7.55
N ARG A 12 5.70 -5.59 -6.79
CA ARG A 12 5.68 -5.70 -5.32
C ARG A 12 4.45 -4.93 -4.84
N HIS A 13 3.31 -5.57 -4.75
CA HIS A 13 2.12 -4.99 -4.15
C HIS A 13 2.27 -5.07 -2.62
N PHE A 14 2.04 -3.95 -1.94
CA PHE A 14 1.81 -3.95 -0.51
C PHE A 14 0.54 -4.76 -0.18
N ASN A 15 0.56 -5.45 0.95
CA ASN A 15 -0.53 -6.30 1.42
C ASN A 15 -1.28 -5.64 2.58
N ILE A 16 -2.46 -6.17 2.88
CA ILE A 16 -3.15 -5.82 4.13
C ILE A 16 -2.24 -6.21 5.31
N GLY A 17 -2.06 -5.29 6.26
CA GLY A 17 -1.17 -5.41 7.41
C GLY A 17 0.18 -4.72 7.24
N ASP A 18 0.57 -4.38 6.01
CA ASP A 18 1.80 -3.62 5.75
C ASP A 18 1.61 -2.18 6.21
N GLU A 19 2.63 -1.65 6.89
CA GLU A 19 2.73 -0.22 7.16
C GLU A 19 3.44 0.45 6.00
N ILE A 20 2.78 1.41 5.37
CA ILE A 20 3.36 2.17 4.25
C ILE A 20 3.33 3.67 4.52
N GLU A 21 4.24 4.37 3.86
CA GLU A 21 4.21 5.81 3.74
C GLU A 21 4.00 6.20 2.28
N THR A 22 3.02 7.05 2.00
CA THR A 22 2.72 7.56 0.67
C THR A 22 2.17 8.98 0.75
N MET A 23 2.59 9.84 -0.17
CA MET A 23 2.25 11.27 -0.15
C MET A 23 2.58 11.91 1.23
N LYS A 24 1.55 12.21 2.04
CA LYS A 24 1.66 12.79 3.38
C LYS A 24 1.10 11.88 4.47
N TYR A 25 0.80 10.63 4.12
CA TYR A 25 0.12 9.68 4.99
C TYR A 25 1.04 8.52 5.28
N ARG A 26 1.09 8.12 6.54
CA ARG A 26 1.75 6.92 7.00
C ARG A 26 0.76 6.11 7.82
N GLY A 27 0.66 4.82 7.55
CA GLY A 27 -0.26 3.96 8.28
C GLY A 27 -0.30 2.54 7.76
N GLU A 28 -1.02 1.71 8.50
CA GLU A 28 -1.25 0.31 8.17
C GLU A 28 -2.35 0.18 7.12
N ILE A 29 -2.10 -0.63 6.10
CA ILE A 29 -3.12 -0.97 5.11
C ILE A 29 -4.12 -1.92 5.78
N ILE A 30 -5.34 -1.44 5.94
CA ILE A 30 -6.42 -2.22 6.57
C ILE A 30 -7.38 -2.82 5.55
N ASP A 31 -7.41 -2.29 4.32
CA ASP A 31 -8.27 -2.78 3.25
C ASP A 31 -7.81 -2.31 1.88
N VAL A 32 -8.01 -3.16 0.86
CA VAL A 32 -7.71 -2.87 -0.55
C VAL A 32 -8.85 -3.36 -1.42
N THR A 33 -9.38 -2.47 -2.25
CA THR A 33 -10.39 -2.76 -3.27
C THR A 33 -9.81 -2.52 -4.66
N LEU A 34 -10.61 -2.77 -5.70
CA LEU A 34 -10.20 -2.52 -7.10
C LEU A 34 -9.71 -1.08 -7.36
N ARG A 35 -10.23 -0.08 -6.65
CA ARG A 35 -9.92 1.35 -6.92
C ARG A 35 -9.43 2.13 -5.72
N LYS A 36 -9.54 1.59 -4.51
CA LYS A 36 -9.25 2.29 -3.25
C LYS A 36 -8.44 1.42 -2.30
N THR A 37 -7.48 2.06 -1.62
CA THR A 37 -6.75 1.53 -0.48
C THR A 37 -7.11 2.35 0.75
N ARG A 38 -7.23 1.69 1.89
CA ARG A 38 -7.51 2.31 3.19
C ARG A 38 -6.30 2.14 4.11
N LEU A 39 -5.80 3.24 4.63
CA LEU A 39 -4.75 3.29 5.64
C LEU A 39 -5.35 3.66 6.99
N LYS A 40 -4.96 2.96 8.05
CA LYS A 40 -5.19 3.39 9.42
C LYS A 40 -3.91 4.02 9.94
N THR A 41 -3.95 5.31 10.22
CA THR A 41 -2.85 6.07 10.82
C THR A 41 -2.71 5.73 12.31
N ASP A 42 -1.60 6.16 12.91
CA ASP A 42 -1.27 5.97 14.33
C ASP A 42 -2.29 6.60 15.28
N ASP A 43 -2.83 7.77 14.91
CA ASP A 43 -3.91 8.47 15.62
C ASP A 43 -5.29 7.80 15.44
N GLY A 44 -5.37 6.70 14.69
CA GLY A 44 -6.59 5.95 14.43
C GLY A 44 -7.45 6.48 13.28
N THR A 45 -7.02 7.53 12.59
CA THR A 45 -7.72 8.07 11.42
C THR A 45 -7.71 7.08 10.24
N ILE A 46 -8.84 6.99 9.52
CA ILE A 46 -8.95 6.19 8.30
C ILE A 46 -8.78 7.07 7.07
N VAL A 47 -7.67 6.89 6.37
CA VAL A 47 -7.34 7.60 5.14
C VAL A 47 -7.70 6.72 3.94
N VAL A 48 -8.50 7.24 3.01
CA VAL A 48 -8.94 6.51 1.81
C VAL A 48 -8.34 7.13 0.56
N LEU A 49 -7.53 6.36 -0.16
CA LEU A 49 -6.77 6.84 -1.32
C LEU A 49 -7.12 6.05 -2.58
N PRO A 50 -7.18 6.69 -3.77
CA PRO A 50 -7.24 5.96 -5.03
C PRO A 50 -5.95 5.16 -5.29
N ASN A 51 -6.07 3.90 -5.71
CA ASN A 51 -4.91 3.03 -5.99
C ASN A 51 -3.95 3.71 -6.99
N GLY A 52 -4.48 4.25 -8.09
CA GLY A 52 -3.67 4.94 -9.10
C GLY A 52 -2.97 6.20 -8.59
N LYS A 53 -3.46 6.82 -7.51
CA LYS A 53 -2.78 7.96 -6.89
C LYS A 53 -1.60 7.51 -6.03
N ILE A 54 -1.74 6.38 -5.32
CA ILE A 54 -0.63 5.78 -4.55
C ILE A 54 0.48 5.36 -5.51
N ASP A 55 0.11 4.69 -6.60
CA ASP A 55 1.04 4.23 -7.63
C ASP A 55 1.82 5.40 -8.27
N SER A 56 1.11 6.42 -8.74
CA SER A 56 1.76 7.60 -9.36
C SER A 56 2.55 8.48 -8.38
N SER A 57 2.24 8.46 -7.08
CA SER A 57 2.96 9.26 -6.07
C SER A 57 4.14 8.52 -5.44
N GLY A 58 4.25 7.21 -5.68
CA GLY A 58 5.18 6.34 -4.98
C GLY A 58 4.75 6.04 -3.53
N TRP A 59 5.38 5.02 -2.97
CA TRP A 59 5.14 4.56 -1.61
C TRP A 59 6.40 3.86 -1.08
N VAL A 60 6.54 3.86 0.25
CA VAL A 60 7.63 3.22 0.99
C VAL A 60 7.03 2.19 1.93
N LEU A 61 7.55 0.96 1.90
CA LEU A 61 7.19 -0.10 2.84
C LEU A 61 8.03 0.02 4.11
N HIS A 62 7.39 -0.01 5.27
CA HIS A 62 8.04 -0.11 6.56
C HIS A 62 7.85 -1.52 7.10
N GLU A 63 8.94 -2.27 7.28
CA GLU A 63 8.87 -3.54 7.99
C GLU A 63 8.45 -3.28 9.43
N LYS A 64 7.35 -3.91 9.87
CA LYS A 64 7.07 -4.01 11.30
C LYS A 64 8.27 -4.74 11.92
N LYS A 65 9.04 -4.07 12.78
CA LYS A 65 9.98 -4.77 13.65
C LYS A 65 9.13 -5.75 14.45
N THR A 66 9.21 -7.03 14.10
CA THR A 66 8.70 -8.09 14.96
C THR A 66 9.50 -8.00 16.25
N GLU A 67 8.94 -7.31 17.23
CA GLU A 67 9.36 -7.38 18.62
C GLU A 67 9.10 -8.82 19.06
N ARG A 68 10.08 -9.69 18.82
CA ARG A 68 10.20 -10.97 19.50
C ARG A 68 10.76 -10.63 20.88
N GLU A 69 9.86 -10.46 21.84
CA GLU A 69 10.14 -10.67 23.26
C GLU A 69 9.95 -12.14 23.62
#